data_AF-A0A383CNZ3-F1
#
_entry.id   AF-A0A383CNZ3-F1
#
_cell.length_a   1.000
_cell.length_b   1.000
_cell.length_c   1.000
_cell.angle_alpha   90.00
_cell.angle_beta   90.00
_cell.angle_gamma   90.00
#
_symmetry.space_group_name_H-M   'P 1'
#
loop_
_entity.id
_entity.type
_entity.pdbx_description
1 polymer ?
#
loop_
_entity_poly.entity_id
_entity_poly.type
_entity_poly.pdbx_seq_one_letter_code
_entity_poly.pdbx_strand_id
1 'polypeptide(L)'
;IVIDPREIDLTRYAKIWIRPQPGTETLIINAINKIVFDEAMENCKNVSMDNVREFKNYLWNFDINKIEQITQVPKNIIYESARLIAKSTRTSFIFGDDVIKNSDTENYVNSLINLAIITDNVKGFGKGIYPTFYGLATSNFHQIASLKKSETITTKEIFEKIDDGRIKALILFGDGVSPDLISDKPFDKIRNKLDLLIYANHLKNQFFKLSDYVIPTKTYSEQKSTIINNEGKIKISPK
;
A
#
# COMPACT_ATOMS: atom_id res chain seq x y z
N ILE A 1 -6.03 4.09 -17.58
CA ILE A 1 -5.72 2.64 -17.67
C ILE A 1 -6.11 2.06 -16.34
N VAL A 2 -6.80 0.93 -16.31
CA VAL A 2 -7.11 0.19 -15.07
C VAL A 2 -6.41 -1.17 -15.17
N ILE A 3 -5.64 -1.53 -14.16
CA ILE A 3 -4.98 -2.83 -14.03
C ILE A 3 -5.63 -3.53 -12.83
N ASP A 4 -6.60 -4.39 -13.10
CA ASP A 4 -7.28 -5.19 -12.07
C ASP A 4 -7.79 -6.49 -12.73
N PRO A 5 -7.57 -7.67 -12.13
CA PRO A 5 -8.12 -8.92 -12.65
C PRO A 5 -9.66 -8.94 -12.68
N ARG A 6 -10.32 -8.15 -11.82
CA ARG A 6 -11.76 -8.09 -11.64
C ARG A 6 -12.38 -6.95 -12.44
N GLU A 7 -13.65 -7.12 -12.80
CA GLU A 7 -14.45 -6.04 -13.33
C GLU A 7 -14.95 -5.17 -12.17
N ILE A 8 -14.37 -3.97 -12.03
CA ILE A 8 -14.77 -2.98 -11.03
C ILE A 8 -15.41 -1.76 -11.72
N ASP A 9 -16.12 -0.91 -10.98
CA ASP A 9 -16.80 0.26 -11.59
C ASP A 9 -15.87 1.15 -12.43
N LEU A 10 -14.60 1.26 -12.05
CA LEU A 10 -13.60 2.04 -12.79
C LEU A 10 -13.28 1.47 -14.18
N THR A 11 -13.44 0.17 -14.42
CA THR A 11 -13.14 -0.45 -15.73
C THR A 11 -14.08 0.06 -16.82
N ARG A 12 -15.32 0.43 -16.46
CA ARG A 12 -16.33 0.99 -17.37
C ARG A 12 -15.93 2.35 -17.95
N TYR A 13 -15.05 3.07 -17.26
CA TYR A 13 -14.52 4.37 -17.68
C TYR A 13 -13.10 4.26 -18.26
N ALA A 14 -12.50 3.07 -18.24
CA ALA A 14 -11.13 2.86 -18.63
C ALA A 14 -11.00 2.79 -20.16
N LYS A 15 -10.10 3.60 -20.73
CA LYS A 15 -9.70 3.44 -22.13
C LYS A 15 -9.06 2.07 -22.41
N ILE A 16 -8.26 1.59 -21.45
CA ILE A 16 -7.64 0.26 -21.48
C ILE A 16 -7.84 -0.35 -20.09
N TRP A 17 -8.43 -1.54 -20.07
CA TRP A 17 -8.52 -2.41 -18.90
C TRP A 17 -7.59 -3.60 -19.13
N ILE A 18 -6.57 -3.71 -18.28
CA ILE A 18 -5.62 -4.82 -18.26
C ILE A 18 -6.08 -5.80 -17.19
N ARG A 19 -6.37 -7.05 -17.59
CA ARG A 19 -6.79 -8.15 -16.72
C ARG A 19 -5.67 -9.19 -16.60
N PRO A 20 -4.66 -8.95 -15.75
CA PRO A 20 -3.66 -9.96 -15.49
C PRO A 20 -4.26 -11.12 -14.69
N GLN A 21 -3.58 -12.26 -14.70
CA GLN A 21 -3.77 -13.28 -13.68
C GLN A 21 -3.51 -12.66 -12.29
N PRO A 22 -4.38 -12.90 -11.28
CA PRO A 22 -4.23 -12.28 -9.97
C PRO A 22 -2.84 -12.52 -9.35
N GLY A 23 -2.22 -11.46 -8.83
CA GLY A 23 -0.88 -11.51 -8.25
C GLY A 23 0.25 -11.38 -9.28
N THR A 24 -0.06 -11.14 -10.55
CA THR A 24 0.94 -10.92 -11.62
C THR A 24 1.02 -9.47 -12.11
N GLU A 25 0.35 -8.53 -11.42
CA GLU A 25 0.28 -7.11 -11.76
C GLU A 25 1.67 -6.46 -11.82
N THR A 26 2.58 -6.83 -10.91
CA THR A 26 3.98 -6.36 -10.91
C THR A 26 4.70 -6.69 -12.21
N LEU A 27 4.40 -7.84 -12.84
CA LEU A 27 4.99 -8.21 -14.13
C LEU A 27 4.48 -7.29 -15.25
N ILE A 28 3.20 -6.91 -15.23
CA ILE A 28 2.64 -5.95 -16.20
C ILE A 28 3.32 -4.60 -16.06
N ILE A 29 3.50 -4.10 -14.83
CA ILE A 29 4.12 -2.79 -14.60
C ILE A 29 5.59 -2.81 -15.02
N ASN A 30 6.34 -3.87 -14.72
CA ASN A 30 7.72 -4.00 -15.18
C ASN A 30 7.83 -4.19 -16.69
N ALA A 31 6.88 -4.90 -17.33
CA ALA A 31 6.81 -4.97 -18.79
C ALA A 31 6.56 -3.59 -19.42
N ILE A 32 5.68 -2.78 -18.82
CA ILE A 32 5.46 -1.39 -19.23
C ILE A 32 6.76 -0.58 -19.09
N ASN A 33 7.44 -0.64 -17.93
CA ASN A 33 8.74 0.02 -17.73
C ASN A 33 9.76 -0.36 -18.80
N LYS A 34 9.88 -1.66 -19.10
CA LYS A 34 10.76 -2.18 -20.14
C LYS A 34 10.44 -1.59 -21.51
N ILE A 35 9.16 -1.60 -21.90
CA ILE A 35 8.73 -1.09 -23.21
C ILE A 35 9.00 0.41 -23.34
N VAL A 36 8.83 1.19 -22.26
CA VAL A 36 9.18 2.63 -22.27
C VAL A 36 10.64 2.83 -22.67
N PHE A 37 11.57 2.03 -22.12
CA PHE A 37 12.98 2.11 -22.50
C PHE A 37 13.31 1.49 -23.86
N ASP A 38 12.71 0.34 -24.20
CA ASP A 38 12.95 -0.34 -25.47
C ASP A 38 12.51 0.54 -26.67
N GLU A 39 11.48 1.37 -26.50
CA GLU A 39 11.02 2.35 -27.49
C GLU A 39 11.61 3.76 -27.30
N ALA A 40 12.59 3.93 -26.40
CA ALA A 40 13.26 5.19 -26.10
C ALA A 40 12.30 6.35 -25.76
N MET A 41 11.25 6.07 -24.99
CA MET A 41 10.20 7.02 -24.59
C MET A 41 10.38 7.53 -23.15
N GLU A 42 11.50 7.21 -22.49
CA GLU A 42 11.78 7.73 -21.15
C GLU A 42 11.97 9.26 -21.13
N ASN A 43 11.63 9.86 -19.99
CA ASN A 43 11.78 11.29 -19.72
C ASN A 43 12.23 11.51 -18.26
N CYS A 44 13.07 10.64 -17.71
CA CYS A 44 13.56 10.78 -16.34
C CYS A 44 14.30 12.11 -16.13
N LYS A 45 13.91 12.86 -15.09
CA LYS A 45 14.59 14.08 -14.64
C LYS A 45 15.20 13.87 -13.27
N ASN A 46 16.39 14.42 -13.05
CA ASN A 46 17.09 14.38 -11.75
C ASN A 46 17.40 12.96 -11.23
N VAL A 47 17.67 12.01 -12.13
CA VAL A 47 18.11 10.65 -11.80
C VAL A 47 19.53 10.46 -12.31
N SER A 48 20.40 9.81 -11.53
CA SER A 48 21.75 9.50 -11.97
C SER A 48 21.73 8.50 -13.12
N MET A 49 22.67 8.65 -14.06
CA MET A 49 22.80 7.72 -15.18
C MET A 49 23.10 6.29 -14.73
N ASP A 50 23.78 6.12 -13.60
CA ASP A 50 24.09 4.79 -13.06
C ASP A 50 22.83 4.08 -12.56
N ASN A 51 21.92 4.78 -11.87
CA ASN A 51 20.64 4.20 -11.46
C ASN A 51 19.77 3.83 -12.66
N VAL A 52 19.78 4.65 -13.72
CA VAL A 52 19.06 4.33 -14.96
C VAL A 52 19.64 3.08 -15.63
N ARG A 53 20.97 2.94 -15.68
CA ARG A 53 21.64 1.75 -16.22
C ARG A 53 21.32 0.50 -15.40
N GLU A 54 21.40 0.60 -14.08
CA GLU A 54 21.06 -0.50 -13.18
C GLU A 54 19.61 -0.96 -13.41
N PHE A 55 18.67 -0.02 -13.53
CA PHE A 55 17.29 -0.36 -13.79
C PHE A 55 17.08 -0.97 -15.19
N LYS A 56 17.74 -0.46 -16.24
CA LYS A 56 17.73 -1.08 -17.57
C LYS A 56 18.27 -2.52 -17.54
N ASN A 57 19.34 -2.76 -16.77
CA ASN A 57 19.90 -4.10 -16.59
C ASN A 57 18.95 -5.02 -15.82
N TYR A 58 18.26 -4.53 -14.79
CA TYR A 58 17.23 -5.29 -14.10
C TYR A 58 16.10 -5.71 -15.07
N LEU A 59 15.67 -4.78 -15.94
CA LEU A 59 14.61 -5.00 -16.91
C LEU A 59 14.98 -6.01 -18.01
N TRP A 60 16.25 -6.36 -18.22
CA TRP A 60 16.64 -7.43 -19.15
C TRP A 60 16.03 -8.78 -18.80
N ASN A 61 15.70 -9.01 -17.53
CA ASN A 61 15.09 -10.26 -17.08
C ASN A 61 13.61 -10.40 -17.46
N PHE A 62 13.00 -9.36 -18.03
CA PHE A 62 11.57 -9.29 -18.33
C PHE A 62 11.30 -9.57 -19.81
N ASP A 63 11.20 -10.85 -20.18
CA ASP A 63 10.76 -11.26 -21.53
C ASP A 63 9.25 -11.05 -21.70
N ILE A 64 8.87 -10.16 -22.62
CA ILE A 64 7.48 -9.80 -22.89
C ILE A 64 6.63 -11.00 -23.36
N ASN A 65 7.20 -11.93 -24.14
CA ASN A 65 6.44 -13.11 -24.59
C ASN A 65 6.17 -14.06 -23.41
N LYS A 66 7.14 -14.21 -22.50
CA LYS A 66 6.95 -14.99 -21.27
C LYS A 66 5.94 -14.32 -20.34
N ILE A 67 5.98 -12.99 -20.21
CA ILE A 67 5.03 -12.22 -19.41
C ILE A 67 3.61 -12.34 -19.97
N GLU A 68 3.42 -12.28 -21.28
CA GLU A 68 2.12 -12.52 -21.93
C GLU A 68 1.55 -13.90 -21.55
N GLN A 69 2.38 -14.95 -21.54
CA GLN A 69 1.96 -16.29 -21.13
C GLN A 69 1.57 -16.38 -19.64
N ILE A 70 2.36 -15.78 -18.75
CA ILE A 70 2.13 -15.83 -17.30
C ILE A 70 0.90 -15.01 -16.91
N THR A 71 0.85 -13.77 -17.39
CA THR A 71 -0.19 -12.80 -17.03
C THR A 71 -1.49 -13.04 -17.80
N GLN A 72 -1.42 -13.76 -18.93
CA GLN A 72 -2.50 -13.93 -19.89
C GLN A 72 -3.01 -12.61 -20.49
N VAL A 73 -2.19 -11.55 -20.43
CA VAL A 73 -2.48 -10.27 -21.07
C VAL A 73 -1.82 -10.22 -22.44
N PRO A 74 -2.58 -9.99 -23.52
CA PRO A 74 -2.02 -9.82 -24.86
C PRO A 74 -0.96 -8.71 -24.90
N LYS A 75 0.21 -9.00 -25.46
CA LYS A 75 1.35 -8.06 -25.46
C LYS A 75 1.02 -6.72 -26.10
N ASN A 76 0.18 -6.70 -27.13
CA ASN A 76 -0.25 -5.47 -27.78
C ASN A 76 -0.92 -4.48 -26.82
N ILE A 77 -1.68 -4.97 -25.83
CA ILE A 77 -2.28 -4.15 -24.78
C ILE A 77 -1.22 -3.54 -23.87
N ILE A 78 -0.16 -4.29 -23.55
CA ILE A 78 0.96 -3.82 -22.73
C ILE A 78 1.74 -2.73 -23.49
N TYR A 79 2.04 -2.94 -24.77
CA TYR A 79 2.67 -1.94 -25.64
C TYR A 79 1.82 -0.67 -25.76
N GLU A 80 0.52 -0.80 -26.01
CA GLU A 80 -0.39 0.34 -26.10
C GLU A 80 -0.41 1.13 -24.79
N SER A 81 -0.46 0.43 -23.66
CA SER A 81 -0.45 1.03 -22.32
C SER A 81 0.85 1.81 -22.05
N ALA A 82 2.00 1.23 -22.38
CA ALA A 82 3.30 1.88 -22.22
C ALA A 82 3.40 3.16 -23.05
N ARG A 83 2.99 3.12 -24.32
CA ARG A 83 2.95 4.29 -25.21
C ARG A 83 1.99 5.36 -24.70
N LEU A 84 0.83 4.98 -24.17
CA LEU A 84 -0.15 5.92 -23.64
C LEU A 84 0.39 6.62 -22.38
N ILE A 85 1.03 5.88 -21.48
CA ILE A 85 1.62 6.43 -20.25
C ILE A 85 2.79 7.36 -20.59
N ALA A 86 3.73 6.93 -21.45
CA ALA A 86 4.92 7.71 -21.76
C ALA A 86 4.61 8.99 -22.55
N LYS A 87 3.61 8.98 -23.43
CA LYS A 87 3.15 10.18 -24.16
C LYS A 87 2.37 11.16 -23.29
N SER A 88 1.84 10.71 -22.15
CA SER A 88 1.09 11.58 -21.25
C SER A 88 2.03 12.51 -20.50
N THR A 89 1.74 13.82 -20.54
CA THR A 89 2.50 14.83 -19.79
C THR A 89 2.09 14.90 -18.31
N ARG A 90 0.97 14.26 -17.93
CA ARG A 90 0.38 14.28 -16.59
C ARG A 90 -0.25 12.92 -16.30
N THR A 91 0.43 12.11 -15.51
CA THR A 91 -0.06 10.80 -15.10
C THR A 91 -0.06 10.69 -13.58
N SER A 92 -1.22 10.35 -13.01
CA SER A 92 -1.37 9.99 -11.61
C SER A 92 -1.51 8.48 -11.48
N PHE A 93 -0.77 7.88 -10.55
CA PHE A 93 -0.81 6.46 -10.22
C PHE A 93 -1.58 6.28 -8.92
N ILE A 94 -2.81 5.77 -8.99
CA ILE A 94 -3.63 5.44 -7.83
C ILE A 94 -3.66 3.93 -7.71
N PHE A 95 -3.30 3.38 -6.55
CA PHE A 95 -3.15 1.94 -6.37
C PHE A 95 -3.46 1.49 -4.95
N GLY A 96 -3.97 0.27 -4.84
CA GLY A 96 -4.02 -0.52 -3.61
C GLY A 96 -3.26 -1.83 -3.82
N ASP A 97 -3.15 -2.64 -2.78
CA ASP A 97 -2.40 -3.91 -2.77
C ASP A 97 -3.28 -5.12 -2.48
N ASP A 98 -4.62 -5.00 -2.59
CA ASP A 98 -5.59 -6.05 -2.23
C ASP A 98 -5.35 -7.42 -2.90
N VAL A 99 -4.75 -7.43 -4.10
CA VAL A 99 -4.45 -8.64 -4.88
C VAL A 99 -2.97 -9.06 -4.80
N ILE A 100 -2.15 -8.27 -4.12
CA ILE A 100 -0.71 -8.47 -3.98
C ILE A 100 -0.43 -9.14 -2.65
N LYS A 101 0.46 -10.14 -2.65
CA LYS A 101 0.91 -10.76 -1.41
C LYS A 101 1.79 -9.79 -0.65
N ASN A 102 1.69 -9.78 0.68
CA ASN A 102 2.52 -8.94 1.55
C ASN A 102 4.03 -9.06 1.27
N SER A 103 4.51 -10.24 0.87
CA SER A 103 5.92 -10.47 0.51
C SER A 103 6.36 -9.76 -0.78
N ASP A 104 5.40 -9.44 -1.65
CA ASP A 104 5.64 -8.88 -2.99
C ASP A 104 5.25 -7.40 -3.08
N THR A 105 4.60 -6.84 -2.05
CA THR A 105 4.13 -5.45 -2.01
C THR A 105 5.25 -4.45 -2.26
N GLU A 106 6.44 -4.66 -1.70
CA GLU A 106 7.57 -3.76 -1.93
C GLU A 106 7.98 -3.71 -3.41
N ASN A 107 8.09 -4.88 -4.06
CA ASN A 107 8.43 -4.96 -5.48
C ASN A 107 7.34 -4.32 -6.35
N TYR A 108 6.07 -4.52 -6.00
CA TYR A 108 4.94 -3.89 -6.67
C TYR A 108 5.02 -2.36 -6.59
N VAL A 109 5.18 -1.80 -5.40
CA VAL A 109 5.28 -0.35 -5.17
C VAL A 109 6.50 0.23 -5.88
N ASN A 110 7.66 -0.41 -5.77
CA ASN A 110 8.88 0.03 -6.45
C ASN A 110 8.72 0.07 -7.97
N SER A 111 8.02 -0.91 -8.56
CA SER A 111 7.76 -0.92 -10.01
C SER A 111 6.91 0.29 -10.48
N LEU A 112 5.94 0.72 -9.67
CA LEU A 112 5.13 1.91 -9.93
C LEU A 112 5.93 3.21 -9.76
N ILE A 113 6.73 3.29 -8.69
CA ILE A 113 7.62 4.44 -8.44
C ILE A 113 8.61 4.60 -9.59
N ASN A 114 9.23 3.50 -10.03
CA ASN A 114 10.14 3.50 -11.17
C ASN A 114 9.44 4.02 -12.43
N LEU A 115 8.22 3.54 -12.72
CA LEU A 115 7.45 4.00 -13.87
C LEU A 115 7.15 5.51 -13.81
N ALA A 116 6.76 6.01 -12.63
CA ALA A 116 6.53 7.42 -12.41
C ALA A 116 7.82 8.25 -12.57
N ILE A 117 8.97 7.74 -12.11
CA ILE A 117 10.27 8.41 -12.25
C ILE A 117 10.69 8.48 -13.71
N ILE A 118 10.67 7.35 -14.44
CA ILE A 118 11.14 7.30 -15.82
C ILE A 118 10.25 8.07 -16.79
N THR A 119 9.03 8.42 -16.38
CA THR A 119 8.09 9.23 -17.18
C THR A 119 7.90 10.66 -16.67
N ASP A 120 8.71 11.13 -15.71
CA ASP A 120 8.59 12.46 -15.08
C ASP A 120 7.20 12.73 -14.45
N ASN A 121 6.59 11.73 -13.83
CA ASN A 121 5.26 11.80 -13.25
C ASN A 121 5.23 11.73 -11.71
N VAL A 122 6.37 11.99 -11.05
CA VAL A 122 6.46 11.94 -9.57
C VAL A 122 5.82 13.17 -8.91
N LYS A 123 6.03 14.37 -9.47
CA LYS A 123 5.55 15.64 -8.87
C LYS A 123 5.01 16.58 -9.95
N GLY A 124 3.98 17.34 -9.58
CA GLY A 124 3.38 18.38 -10.42
C GLY A 124 1.87 18.26 -10.53
N PHE A 125 1.24 19.23 -11.17
CA PHE A 125 -0.21 19.23 -11.36
C PHE A 125 -0.66 18.06 -12.24
N GLY A 126 -1.60 17.23 -11.72
CA GLY A 126 -2.08 16.03 -12.40
C GLY A 126 -1.06 14.87 -12.45
N LYS A 127 -0.01 14.94 -11.64
CA LYS A 127 1.04 13.92 -11.49
C LYS A 127 1.06 13.43 -10.05
N GLY A 128 1.57 12.22 -9.83
CA GLY A 128 1.86 11.74 -8.49
C GLY A 128 1.53 10.27 -8.29
N ILE A 129 1.87 9.80 -7.10
CA ILE A 129 1.72 8.41 -6.68
C ILE A 129 0.87 8.43 -5.41
N TYR A 130 -0.27 7.75 -5.46
CA TYR A 130 -1.36 7.87 -4.49
C TYR A 130 -1.77 6.47 -4.01
N PRO A 131 -1.15 5.94 -2.94
CA PRO A 131 -1.63 4.72 -2.32
C PRO A 131 -3.02 4.94 -1.73
N THR A 132 -3.88 3.94 -1.84
CA THR A 132 -5.16 3.88 -1.14
C THR A 132 -4.99 3.11 0.16
N PHE A 133 -5.33 3.72 1.29
CA PHE A 133 -5.24 3.08 2.59
C PHE A 133 -6.61 2.61 3.05
N TYR A 134 -6.63 1.50 3.80
CA TYR A 134 -7.82 1.09 4.54
C TYR A 134 -7.97 1.98 5.79
N GLY A 135 -9.13 2.61 5.97
CA GLY A 135 -9.43 3.46 7.13
C GLY A 135 -9.06 4.95 6.95
N LEU A 136 -9.91 5.83 7.49
CA LEU A 136 -9.84 7.29 7.27
C LEU A 136 -8.58 7.97 7.81
N ALA A 137 -7.94 7.41 8.84
CA ALA A 137 -6.81 8.03 9.54
C ALA A 137 -5.49 7.26 9.37
N THR A 138 -5.44 6.24 8.53
CA THR A 138 -4.25 5.39 8.36
C THR A 138 -3.06 6.17 7.85
N SER A 139 -3.28 7.09 6.90
CA SER A 139 -2.23 8.03 6.45
C SER A 139 -1.70 8.90 7.58
N ASN A 140 -2.55 9.31 8.55
CA ASN A 140 -2.10 10.09 9.71
C ASN A 140 -1.12 9.28 10.55
N PHE A 141 -1.45 8.02 10.85
CA PHE A 141 -0.61 7.17 11.69
C PHE A 141 0.74 6.88 11.03
N HIS A 142 0.77 6.60 9.73
CA HIS A 142 2.02 6.45 9.00
C HIS A 142 2.88 7.71 9.05
N GLN A 143 2.27 8.89 8.88
CA GLN A 143 3.01 10.15 8.95
C GLN A 143 3.52 10.43 10.37
N ILE A 144 2.71 10.23 11.40
CA ILE A 144 3.12 10.38 12.81
C ILE A 144 4.25 9.39 13.14
N ALA A 145 4.14 8.14 12.69
CA ALA A 145 5.18 7.14 12.89
C ALA A 145 6.49 7.52 12.20
N SER A 146 6.44 8.02 10.95
CA SER A 146 7.63 8.48 10.22
C SER A 146 8.34 9.68 10.86
N LEU A 147 7.61 10.49 11.65
CA LEU A 147 8.18 11.61 12.38
C LEU A 147 8.91 11.16 13.67
N LYS A 148 8.59 9.97 14.18
CA LYS A 148 9.23 9.43 15.39
C LYS A 148 10.56 8.76 15.03
N LYS A 149 11.60 9.10 15.78
CA LYS A 149 12.93 8.46 15.71
C LYS A 149 13.05 7.20 16.56
N SER A 150 12.00 6.83 17.29
CA SER A 150 12.00 5.64 18.13
C SER A 150 11.83 4.39 17.27
N GLU A 151 12.51 3.31 17.66
CA GLU A 151 12.29 1.99 17.08
C GLU A 151 10.81 1.59 17.22
N THR A 152 10.21 1.13 16.12
CA THR A 152 8.83 0.65 16.08
C THR A 152 8.82 -0.78 15.61
N ILE A 153 7.88 -1.57 16.12
CA ILE A 153 7.66 -2.97 15.71
C ILE A 153 6.22 -3.12 15.23
N THR A 154 5.99 -4.11 14.39
CA THR A 154 4.69 -4.45 13.82
C THR A 154 3.74 -4.99 14.89
N THR A 155 2.43 -4.94 14.62
CA THR A 155 1.42 -5.53 15.52
C THR A 155 1.63 -7.03 15.72
N LYS A 156 2.10 -7.75 14.69
CA LYS A 156 2.47 -9.17 14.80
C LYS A 156 3.61 -9.38 15.80
N GLU A 157 4.70 -8.62 15.67
CA GLU A 157 5.83 -8.69 16.59
C GLU A 157 5.45 -8.29 18.02
N ILE A 158 4.50 -7.36 18.20
CA ILE A 158 3.96 -7.04 19.54
C ILE A 158 3.34 -8.31 20.15
N PHE A 159 2.51 -9.05 19.39
CA PHE A 159 1.85 -10.26 19.89
C PHE A 159 2.84 -11.40 20.14
N GLU A 160 3.83 -11.58 19.28
CA GLU A 160 4.93 -12.55 19.48
C GLU A 160 5.73 -12.20 20.75
N LYS A 161 6.04 -10.92 20.99
CA LYS A 161 6.76 -10.50 22.19
C LYS A 161 5.91 -10.59 23.47
N ILE A 162 4.59 -10.49 23.37
CA ILE A 162 3.68 -10.81 24.49
C ILE A 162 3.74 -12.32 24.77
N ASP A 163 3.70 -13.14 23.72
CA ASP A 163 3.79 -14.60 23.84
C ASP A 163 5.14 -15.03 24.44
N ASP A 164 6.24 -14.39 24.05
CA ASP A 164 7.57 -14.61 24.64
C ASP A 164 7.72 -14.03 26.05
N GLY A 165 6.72 -13.31 26.56
CA GLY A 165 6.77 -12.65 27.88
C GLY A 165 7.69 -11.42 27.95
N ARG A 166 8.15 -10.91 26.80
CA ARG A 166 8.98 -9.69 26.70
C ARG A 166 8.15 -8.41 26.81
N ILE A 167 6.88 -8.46 26.40
CA ILE A 167 5.92 -7.37 26.62
C ILE A 167 4.95 -7.80 27.71
N LYS A 168 4.86 -6.97 28.75
CA LYS A 168 4.04 -7.22 29.95
C LYS A 168 2.85 -6.28 30.10
N ALA A 169 2.86 -5.15 29.41
CA ALA A 169 1.75 -4.21 29.41
C ALA A 169 1.38 -3.82 27.99
N LEU A 170 0.08 -3.75 27.69
CA LEU A 170 -0.45 -3.31 26.41
C LEU A 170 -1.54 -2.26 26.64
N ILE A 171 -1.40 -1.11 25.99
CA ILE A 171 -2.45 -0.10 25.89
C ILE A 171 -2.95 -0.10 24.45
N LEU A 172 -4.18 -0.56 24.25
CA LEU A 172 -4.78 -0.69 22.93
C LEU A 172 -5.74 0.47 22.67
N PHE A 173 -5.42 1.30 21.68
CA PHE A 173 -6.26 2.39 21.16
C PHE A 173 -6.82 2.01 19.79
N GLY A 174 -8.08 2.38 19.53
CA GLY A 174 -8.70 2.24 18.21
C GLY A 174 -9.40 0.89 17.99
N ASP A 175 -10.15 0.84 16.89
CA ASP A 175 -10.85 -0.33 16.37
C ASP A 175 -9.94 -1.18 15.44
N GLY A 176 -10.43 -2.35 15.02
CA GLY A 176 -9.88 -3.05 13.84
C GLY A 176 -8.77 -4.07 14.08
N VAL A 177 -8.22 -4.20 15.29
CA VAL A 177 -7.36 -5.34 15.61
C VAL A 177 -8.27 -6.55 15.85
N SER A 178 -8.33 -7.47 14.90
CA SER A 178 -8.83 -8.82 15.19
C SER A 178 -7.64 -9.68 15.60
N PRO A 179 -7.60 -10.21 16.84
CA PRO A 179 -6.56 -11.14 17.27
C PRO A 179 -6.24 -12.22 16.24
N ASP A 180 -7.30 -12.77 15.65
CA ASP A 180 -7.26 -13.94 14.78
C ASP A 180 -6.68 -13.62 13.40
N LEU A 181 -6.54 -12.34 13.05
CA LEU A 181 -5.95 -11.91 11.78
C LEU A 181 -4.47 -11.55 11.90
N ILE A 182 -3.92 -11.49 13.12
CA ILE A 182 -2.58 -10.92 13.39
C ILE A 182 -1.59 -11.99 13.82
N SER A 183 -2.07 -12.98 14.56
CA SER A 183 -1.25 -14.07 15.10
C SER A 183 -1.94 -15.41 14.86
N ASP A 184 -1.14 -16.44 14.62
CA ASP A 184 -1.62 -17.83 14.53
C ASP A 184 -2.20 -18.31 15.88
N LYS A 185 -1.88 -17.61 16.98
CA LYS A 185 -2.41 -17.88 18.31
C LYS A 185 -3.50 -16.86 18.67
N PRO A 186 -4.71 -17.32 19.01
CA PRO A 186 -5.76 -16.48 19.57
C PRO A 186 -5.28 -15.68 20.79
N PHE A 187 -5.68 -14.41 20.88
CA PHE A 187 -5.16 -13.50 21.92
C PHE A 187 -5.52 -13.93 23.35
N ASP A 188 -6.65 -14.62 23.56
CA ASP A 188 -7.03 -15.19 24.86
C ASP A 188 -6.00 -16.18 25.40
N LYS A 189 -5.24 -16.86 24.52
CA LYS A 189 -4.19 -17.81 24.91
C LYS A 189 -2.91 -17.13 25.41
N ILE A 190 -2.68 -15.88 25.01
CA ILE A 190 -1.49 -15.12 25.42
C ILE A 190 -1.82 -14.01 26.42
N ARG A 191 -3.10 -13.72 26.64
CA ARG A 191 -3.57 -12.66 27.54
C ARG A 191 -3.01 -12.76 28.95
N ASN A 192 -2.91 -13.97 29.50
CA ASN A 192 -2.38 -14.21 30.85
C ASN A 192 -0.88 -13.88 31.00
N LYS A 193 -0.17 -13.64 29.90
CA LYS A 193 1.25 -13.23 29.91
C LYS A 193 1.43 -11.73 30.10
N LEU A 194 0.37 -10.94 29.85
CA LEU A 194 0.29 -9.52 30.17
C LEU A 194 -0.07 -9.34 31.64
N ASP A 195 0.73 -8.55 32.34
CA ASP A 195 0.45 -8.03 33.67
C ASP A 195 -0.62 -6.92 33.61
N LEU A 196 -0.75 -6.24 32.46
CA LEU A 196 -1.70 -5.15 32.27
C LEU A 196 -2.20 -5.06 30.81
N LEU A 197 -3.51 -5.01 30.64
CA LEU A 197 -4.20 -4.69 29.40
C LEU A 197 -5.19 -3.53 29.63
N ILE A 198 -4.88 -2.38 29.07
CA ILE A 198 -5.79 -1.22 29.01
C ILE A 198 -6.42 -1.16 27.62
N TYR A 199 -7.74 -1.16 27.57
CA TYR A 199 -8.51 -1.05 26.34
C TYR A 199 -9.23 0.29 26.24
N ALA A 200 -8.75 1.18 25.38
CA ALA A 200 -9.28 2.53 25.19
C ALA A 200 -10.18 2.59 23.95
N ASN A 201 -11.46 2.25 24.11
CA ASN A 201 -12.43 2.19 23.01
C ASN A 201 -13.89 2.38 23.50
N HIS A 202 -14.77 2.75 22.57
CA HIS A 202 -16.22 2.83 22.77
C HIS A 202 -16.96 1.52 22.42
N LEU A 203 -16.33 0.61 21.67
CA LEU A 203 -16.91 -0.67 21.25
C LEU A 203 -16.62 -1.81 22.23
N LYS A 204 -17.64 -2.61 22.56
CA LYS A 204 -17.49 -3.84 23.36
C LYS A 204 -17.20 -5.05 22.48
N ASN A 205 -15.98 -5.58 22.53
CA ASN A 205 -15.53 -6.77 21.78
C ASN A 205 -14.73 -7.74 22.68
N GLN A 206 -13.96 -8.66 22.11
CA GLN A 206 -13.14 -9.60 22.88
C GLN A 206 -12.07 -8.90 23.73
N PHE A 207 -11.42 -7.84 23.23
CA PHE A 207 -10.46 -7.07 24.02
C PHE A 207 -11.12 -6.39 25.22
N PHE A 208 -12.33 -5.87 25.06
CA PHE A 208 -13.11 -5.33 26.19
C PHE A 208 -13.33 -6.38 27.29
N LYS A 209 -13.64 -7.63 26.92
CA LYS A 209 -13.88 -8.71 27.89
C LYS A 209 -12.60 -9.16 28.60
N LEU A 210 -11.45 -9.05 27.93
CA LEU A 210 -10.16 -9.52 28.43
C LEU A 210 -9.37 -8.41 29.15
N SER A 211 -9.70 -7.13 28.98
CA SER A 211 -8.95 -6.01 29.55
C SER A 211 -9.08 -5.90 31.07
N ASP A 212 -7.99 -5.50 31.73
CA ASP A 212 -8.01 -5.16 33.16
C ASP A 212 -8.74 -3.83 33.39
N TYR A 213 -8.55 -2.87 32.47
CA TYR A 213 -9.20 -1.58 32.50
C TYR A 213 -9.74 -1.19 31.13
N VAL A 214 -10.92 -0.57 31.13
CA VAL A 214 -11.51 0.02 29.94
C VAL A 214 -11.61 1.53 30.10
N ILE A 215 -11.09 2.26 29.11
CA ILE A 215 -11.22 3.70 29.01
C ILE A 215 -12.21 4.01 27.88
N PRO A 216 -13.44 4.47 28.19
CA PRO A 216 -14.38 4.85 27.15
C PRO A 216 -13.85 6.08 26.39
N THR A 217 -13.85 6.00 25.06
CA THR A 217 -13.36 7.07 24.19
C THR A 217 -14.50 7.73 23.43
N LYS A 218 -14.32 9.00 23.04
CA LYS A 218 -15.23 9.69 22.14
C LYS A 218 -15.13 9.10 20.74
N THR A 219 -16.27 8.92 20.09
CA THR A 219 -16.36 8.55 18.68
C THR A 219 -15.94 9.70 17.77
N TYR A 220 -15.80 9.42 16.47
CA TYR A 220 -15.43 10.41 15.46
C TYR A 220 -16.35 11.64 15.47
N SER A 221 -17.66 11.45 15.59
CA SER A 221 -18.66 12.54 15.56
C SER A 221 -18.74 13.35 16.86
N GLU A 222 -18.18 12.84 17.96
CA GLU A 222 -18.26 13.50 19.27
C GLU A 222 -17.12 14.49 19.53
N GLN A 223 -16.14 14.55 18.63
CA GLN A 223 -14.94 15.38 18.80
C GLN A 223 -14.44 15.97 17.49
N LYS A 224 -13.81 17.14 17.59
CA LYS A 224 -13.05 17.71 16.48
C LYS A 224 -11.74 16.95 16.35
N SER A 225 -11.43 16.51 15.14
CA SER A 225 -10.19 15.80 14.82
C SER A 225 -9.59 16.30 13.50
N THR A 226 -8.35 15.92 13.23
CA THR A 226 -7.69 16.17 11.95
C THR A 226 -7.51 14.88 11.18
N ILE A 227 -7.75 14.92 9.88
CA ILE A 227 -7.51 13.82 8.95
C ILE A 227 -6.53 14.29 7.87
N ILE A 228 -5.69 13.39 7.39
CA ILE A 228 -4.78 13.64 6.28
C ILE A 228 -5.35 12.87 5.09
N ASN A 229 -5.76 13.60 4.06
CA ASN A 229 -6.28 12.95 2.85
C ASN A 229 -5.14 12.35 2.02
N ASN A 230 -5.48 11.62 0.95
CA ASN A 230 -4.48 11.01 0.05
C ASN A 230 -3.57 12.03 -0.67
N GLU A 231 -3.89 13.33 -0.62
CA GLU A 231 -3.01 14.39 -1.12
C GLU A 231 -1.97 14.86 -0.08
N GLY A 232 -1.96 14.28 1.12
CA GLY A 232 -1.13 14.72 2.24
C GLY A 232 -1.61 16.02 2.90
N LYS A 233 -2.84 16.48 2.62
CA LYS A 233 -3.38 17.71 3.21
C LYS A 233 -4.16 17.43 4.49
N ILE A 234 -3.87 18.22 5.51
CA ILE A 234 -4.63 18.23 6.77
C ILE A 234 -6.00 18.85 6.52
N LYS A 235 -7.05 18.12 6.91
CA LYS A 235 -8.44 18.54 6.93
C LYS A 235 -8.97 18.42 8.35
N ILE A 236 -9.94 19.25 8.68
CA ILE A 236 -10.64 19.19 9.96
C ILE A 236 -11.91 18.35 9.74
N SER A 237 -12.10 17.35 10.59
CA SER A 237 -13.35 16.61 10.64
C SER A 237 -14.47 17.53 11.13
N PRO A 238 -15.60 17.66 10.39
CA PRO A 238 -16.76 18.36 10.88
C PRO A 238 -17.36 17.62 12.09
N LYS A 239 -17.85 18.39 13.06
CA LYS A 239 -18.62 17.87 14.20
C LYS A 239 -20.05 17.56 13.76
#